data_AF-A0A2X1RSJ9-F1
#
_entry.id   AF-A0A2X1RSJ9-F1
#
_cell.length_a   1.000
_cell.length_b   1.000
_cell.length_c   1.000
_cell.angle_alpha   90.00
_cell.angle_beta   90.00
_cell.angle_gamma   90.00
#
_symmetry.space_group_name_H-M   'P 1'
#
loop_
_entity.id
_entity.type
_entity.pdbx_description
1 polymer ?
#
loop_
_entity_poly.entity_id
_entity_poly.type
_entity_poly.pdbx_seq_one_letter_code
_entity_poly.pdbx_strand_id
1 'polypeptide(L)'
;MQLVNSWMFENRMKHVVEGDYTPLSMVDIFVKDLGLVNDTAKSLHFPLHLASTAYSMFTEASNAGYGKEDDSAVIKIFSGVNLPKKRSVAMLGVIADDFTGASDIASFLVENGLSTVQMNGVPTQSLNSKVDAIVISLKSRSNPVNEAIEQSLRAYQWLKENGCTQFYFKYCSTFDSTAKGNIGPVTDALLDELK
;
A
#
# COMPACT_ATOMS: atom_id res chain seq x y z
N MET A 1 4.75 -27.81 17.34
CA MET A 1 4.71 -26.67 18.28
C MET A 1 3.61 -25.74 17.77
N GLN A 2 2.37 -25.92 18.25
CA GLN A 2 1.28 -24.98 17.96
C GLN A 2 1.58 -23.70 18.74
N LEU A 3 2.04 -22.67 18.04
CA LEU A 3 2.15 -21.33 18.60
C LEU A 3 0.74 -20.82 18.95
N VAL A 4 0.69 -19.86 19.86
CA VAL A 4 -0.50 -19.25 20.45
C VAL A 4 -1.44 -18.69 19.36
N ASN A 5 -2.37 -19.49 18.86
CA ASN A 5 -3.35 -19.07 17.84
C ASN A 5 -4.59 -18.46 18.50
N SER A 6 -4.48 -17.20 18.90
CA SER A 6 -5.66 -16.36 19.16
C SER A 6 -5.95 -15.52 17.92
N TRP A 7 -7.24 -15.38 17.57
CA TRP A 7 -7.68 -14.47 16.52
C TRP A 7 -7.12 -13.04 16.72
N MET A 8 -7.03 -12.58 17.98
CA MET A 8 -6.44 -11.28 18.29
C MET A 8 -4.95 -11.21 17.92
N PHE A 9 -4.20 -12.29 18.15
CA PHE A 9 -2.78 -12.34 17.79
C PHE A 9 -2.62 -12.34 16.26
N GLU A 10 -3.37 -13.21 15.56
CA GLU A 10 -3.33 -13.28 14.09
C GLU A 10 -3.71 -11.94 13.44
N ASN A 11 -4.76 -11.29 13.95
CA ASN A 11 -5.21 -10.01 13.42
C ASN A 11 -4.22 -8.88 13.72
N ARG A 12 -3.77 -8.73 14.98
CA ARG A 12 -2.94 -7.58 15.37
C ARG A 12 -1.49 -7.72 14.95
N MET A 13 -0.94 -8.93 14.92
CA MET A 13 0.42 -9.13 14.49
C MET A 13 0.60 -8.84 12.99
N LYS A 14 -0.46 -8.97 12.18
CA LYS A 14 -0.45 -8.51 10.79
C LYS A 14 -0.15 -7.00 10.69
N HIS A 15 -0.83 -6.17 11.48
CA HIS A 15 -0.61 -4.72 11.50
C HIS A 15 0.83 -4.39 11.94
N VAL A 16 1.32 -5.10 12.97
CA VAL A 16 2.71 -4.94 13.44
C VAL A 16 3.70 -5.33 12.35
N VAL A 17 3.51 -6.44 11.64
CA VAL A 17 4.40 -6.90 10.56
C VAL A 17 4.38 -5.93 9.37
N GLU A 18 3.23 -5.37 9.05
CA GLU A 18 3.07 -4.35 8.00
C GLU A 18 3.66 -3.00 8.41
N GLY A 19 3.90 -2.79 9.71
CA GLY A 19 4.33 -1.53 10.28
C GLY A 19 3.28 -0.42 10.14
N ASP A 20 2.02 -0.80 9.91
CA ASP A 20 0.90 0.12 9.71
C ASP A 20 0.03 0.19 10.97
N TYR A 21 0.13 1.31 11.68
CA TYR A 21 -0.61 1.57 12.91
C TYR A 21 -1.78 2.54 12.68
N THR A 22 -2.29 2.61 11.44
CA THR A 22 -3.52 3.35 11.13
C THR A 22 -4.67 2.79 11.98
N PRO A 23 -5.39 3.62 12.75
CA PRO A 23 -6.30 3.12 13.77
C PRO A 23 -7.53 2.44 13.18
N LEU A 24 -7.61 1.11 13.31
CA LEU A 24 -8.85 0.35 13.14
C LEU A 24 -9.59 0.25 14.48
N SER A 25 -8.83 0.10 15.56
CA SER A 25 -9.28 0.26 16.95
C SER A 25 -8.16 0.95 17.73
N MET A 26 -8.44 2.04 18.44
CA MET A 26 -7.38 2.83 19.09
C MET A 26 -6.89 2.22 20.40
N VAL A 27 -5.62 2.42 20.75
CA VAL A 27 -5.05 2.12 22.08
C VAL A 27 -5.93 2.68 23.21
N ASP A 28 -6.40 3.92 23.09
CA ASP A 28 -7.21 4.57 24.13
C ASP A 28 -8.59 3.91 24.34
N ILE A 29 -9.11 3.17 23.35
CA ILE A 29 -10.33 2.38 23.53
C ILE A 29 -10.07 1.26 24.54
N PHE A 30 -8.91 0.59 24.46
CA PHE A 30 -8.52 -0.46 25.41
C PHE A 30 -8.23 0.12 26.79
N VAL A 31 -7.61 1.29 26.89
CA VAL A 31 -7.44 1.99 28.18
C VAL A 31 -8.79 2.25 28.84
N LYS A 32 -9.76 2.77 28.09
CA LYS A 32 -11.13 3.01 28.58
C LYS A 32 -11.82 1.72 29.03
N ASP A 33 -11.86 0.70 28.17
CA ASP A 33 -12.64 -0.52 28.41
C ASP A 33 -12.03 -1.36 29.55
N LEU A 34 -10.70 -1.54 29.56
CA LEU A 34 -10.02 -2.25 30.65
C LEU A 34 -10.07 -1.46 31.96
N GLY A 35 -10.10 -0.13 31.90
CA GLY A 35 -10.34 0.73 33.06
C GLY A 35 -11.69 0.43 33.73
N LEU A 36 -12.78 0.39 32.95
CA LEU A 36 -14.11 0.05 33.44
C LEU A 36 -14.19 -1.36 34.05
N VAL A 37 -13.50 -2.32 33.42
CA VAL A 37 -13.39 -3.71 33.92
C VAL A 37 -12.69 -3.73 35.28
N ASN A 38 -11.55 -3.03 35.41
CA ASN A 38 -10.80 -2.97 36.66
C ASN A 38 -11.58 -2.26 37.77
N ASP A 39 -12.27 -1.16 37.47
CA ASP A 39 -13.09 -0.43 38.44
C ASP A 39 -14.23 -1.29 38.96
N THR A 40 -14.90 -2.02 38.07
CA THR A 40 -15.95 -2.98 38.43
C THR A 40 -15.40 -4.08 39.32
N ALA A 41 -14.30 -4.72 38.93
CA ALA A 41 -13.69 -5.79 39.71
C ALA A 41 -13.24 -5.31 41.10
N LYS A 42 -12.73 -4.09 41.20
CA LYS A 42 -12.37 -3.45 42.47
C LYS A 42 -13.59 -3.30 43.38
N SER A 43 -14.73 -2.85 42.85
CA SER A 43 -15.98 -2.74 43.64
C SER A 43 -16.47 -4.10 44.16
N LEU A 44 -16.22 -5.17 43.41
CA LEU A 44 -16.58 -6.54 43.74
C LEU A 44 -15.50 -7.26 44.57
N HIS A 45 -14.39 -6.59 44.90
CA HIS A 45 -13.25 -7.18 45.59
C HIS A 45 -12.70 -8.43 44.87
N PHE A 46 -12.75 -8.43 43.53
CA PHE A 46 -12.33 -9.55 42.70
C PHE A 46 -10.98 -9.27 42.01
N PRO A 47 -9.97 -10.16 42.14
CA PRO A 47 -8.65 -9.93 41.55
C PRO A 47 -8.62 -10.25 40.04
N LEU A 48 -8.02 -9.36 39.25
CA LEU A 48 -7.85 -9.51 37.80
C LEU A 48 -6.37 -9.37 37.35
N HIS A 49 -5.52 -10.34 37.70
CA HIS A 49 -4.08 -10.24 37.41
C HIS A 49 -3.74 -9.98 35.93
N LEU A 50 -4.37 -10.72 35.00
CA LEU A 50 -4.11 -10.56 33.57
C LEU A 50 -4.69 -9.26 33.01
N ALA A 51 -5.94 -8.93 33.34
CA ALA A 51 -6.57 -7.70 32.84
C ALA A 51 -5.90 -6.44 33.41
N SER A 52 -5.47 -6.48 34.68
CA SER A 52 -4.72 -5.38 35.31
C SER A 52 -3.34 -5.18 34.68
N THR A 53 -2.66 -6.27 34.31
CA THR A 53 -1.39 -6.19 33.57
C THR A 53 -1.61 -5.61 32.18
N ALA A 54 -2.62 -6.11 31.44
CA ALA A 54 -2.97 -5.58 30.13
C ALA A 54 -3.35 -4.09 30.19
N TYR A 55 -4.17 -3.68 31.16
CA TYR A 55 -4.52 -2.27 31.39
C TYR A 55 -3.29 -1.39 31.59
N SER A 56 -2.33 -1.87 32.39
CA SER A 56 -1.07 -1.15 32.64
C SER A 56 -0.27 -0.98 31.35
N MET A 57 -0.16 -2.03 30.53
CA MET A 57 0.53 -1.99 29.25
C MET A 57 -0.11 -1.01 28.25
N PHE A 58 -1.44 -1.03 28.12
CA PHE A 58 -2.15 -0.09 27.25
C PHE A 58 -2.06 1.36 27.75
N THR A 59 -2.09 1.56 29.07
CA THR A 59 -1.90 2.89 29.69
C THR A 59 -0.49 3.42 29.44
N GLU A 60 0.54 2.57 29.56
CA GLU A 60 1.91 2.92 29.21
C GLU A 60 2.03 3.31 27.73
N ALA A 61 1.44 2.54 26.82
CA ALA A 61 1.43 2.85 25.39
C ALA A 61 0.73 4.19 25.09
N SER A 62 -0.42 4.45 25.73
CA SER A 62 -1.13 5.73 25.62
C SER A 62 -0.27 6.90 26.11
N ASN A 63 0.35 6.77 27.29
CA ASN A 63 1.24 7.78 27.88
C ASN A 63 2.50 8.02 27.03
N ALA A 64 2.97 7.02 26.30
CA ALA A 64 4.06 7.14 25.33
C ALA A 64 3.67 7.87 24.03
N GLY A 65 2.40 8.29 23.90
CA GLY A 65 1.89 9.06 22.77
C GLY A 65 1.18 8.22 21.69
N TYR A 66 1.00 6.91 21.91
CA TYR A 66 0.38 6.01 20.94
C TYR A 66 -1.14 5.88 21.08
N GLY A 67 -1.78 6.69 21.94
CA GLY A 67 -3.21 6.56 22.28
C GLY A 67 -4.16 6.57 21.08
N LYS A 68 -3.82 7.30 20.01
CA LYS A 68 -4.61 7.43 18.77
C LYS A 68 -4.21 6.45 17.66
N GLU A 69 -3.22 5.61 17.90
CA GLU A 69 -2.81 4.57 16.96
C GLU A 69 -3.61 3.29 17.17
N ASP A 70 -3.52 2.36 16.21
CA ASP A 70 -4.08 1.02 16.34
C ASP A 70 -3.65 0.33 17.65
N ASP A 71 -4.52 -0.47 18.25
CA ASP A 71 -4.29 -1.16 19.54
C ASP A 71 -3.08 -2.10 19.50
N SER A 72 -2.67 -2.57 18.31
CA SER A 72 -1.40 -3.27 18.12
C SER A 72 -0.16 -2.44 18.48
N ALA A 73 -0.26 -1.11 18.55
CA ALA A 73 0.82 -0.21 18.96
C ALA A 73 1.28 -0.42 20.41
N VAL A 74 0.53 -1.19 21.23
CA VAL A 74 1.02 -1.67 22.54
C VAL A 74 2.32 -2.47 22.42
N ILE A 75 2.66 -3.01 21.25
CA ILE A 75 3.96 -3.66 21.04
C ILE A 75 5.14 -2.67 21.17
N LYS A 76 4.91 -1.36 20.97
CA LYS A 76 5.96 -0.32 20.95
C LYS A 76 6.58 -0.05 22.34
N ILE A 77 5.90 -0.42 23.42
CA ILE A 77 6.45 -0.27 24.79
C ILE A 77 7.47 -1.36 25.14
N PHE A 78 7.57 -2.43 24.35
CA PHE A 78 8.55 -3.48 24.60
C PHE A 78 9.94 -3.09 24.10
N SER A 79 10.84 -2.77 25.04
CA SER A 79 12.24 -2.49 24.75
C SER A 79 12.94 -3.71 24.13
N GLY A 80 13.79 -3.48 23.13
CA GLY A 80 14.61 -4.53 22.50
C GLY A 80 13.97 -5.21 21.28
N VAL A 81 12.76 -4.77 20.86
CA VAL A 81 12.12 -5.23 19.62
C VAL A 81 12.34 -4.20 18.52
N ASN A 82 12.95 -4.62 17.40
CA ASN A 82 12.98 -3.81 16.18
C ASN A 82 11.67 -4.01 15.42
N LEU A 83 10.83 -2.98 15.42
CA LEU A 83 9.56 -3.01 14.71
C LEU A 83 9.75 -2.63 13.24
N PRO A 84 9.08 -3.32 12.30
CA PRO A 84 9.15 -2.95 10.90
C PRO A 84 8.49 -1.59 10.71
N LYS A 85 9.04 -0.81 9.79
CA LYS A 85 8.43 0.45 9.36
C LYS A 85 7.42 0.14 8.26
N LYS A 86 6.35 0.93 8.19
CA LYS A 86 5.43 0.91 7.05
C LYS A 86 6.24 0.98 5.76
N ARG A 87 6.10 -0.03 4.90
CA ARG A 87 6.76 -0.01 3.60
C ARG A 87 6.20 1.15 2.79
N SER A 88 7.03 2.14 2.50
CA SER A 88 6.74 3.11 1.44
C SER A 88 7.02 2.41 0.11
N VAL A 89 6.00 1.79 -0.47
CA VAL A 89 6.11 1.28 -1.84
C VAL A 89 6.23 2.50 -2.75
N ALA A 90 7.30 2.56 -3.55
CA ALA A 90 7.40 3.52 -4.63
C ALA A 90 6.19 3.30 -5.54
N MET A 91 5.34 4.32 -5.69
CA MET A 91 4.11 4.17 -6.46
C MET A 91 4.47 3.90 -7.94
N LEU A 92 3.96 2.80 -8.48
CA LEU A 92 4.32 2.30 -9.80
C LEU A 92 3.37 2.84 -10.87
N GLY A 93 3.92 3.52 -11.88
CA GLY A 93 3.20 3.93 -13.07
C GLY A 93 3.50 3.00 -14.25
N VAL A 94 2.50 2.27 -14.73
CA VAL A 94 2.61 1.40 -15.91
C VAL A 94 1.99 2.08 -17.12
N ILE A 95 2.73 2.13 -18.23
CA ILE A 95 2.24 2.57 -19.54
C ILE A 95 2.17 1.34 -20.42
N ALA A 96 0.98 0.90 -20.81
CA ALA A 96 0.78 -0.29 -21.63
C ALA A 96 0.37 0.08 -23.05
N ASP A 97 0.98 -0.59 -24.05
CA ASP A 97 0.74 -0.32 -25.47
C ASP A 97 -0.63 -0.79 -25.99
N ASP A 98 -1.30 -1.67 -25.24
CA ASP A 98 -2.63 -2.20 -25.53
C ASP A 98 -3.49 -2.42 -24.26
N PHE A 99 -4.75 -2.81 -24.47
CA PHE A 99 -5.72 -3.07 -23.38
C PHE A 99 -5.55 -4.45 -22.73
N THR A 100 -5.21 -5.46 -23.53
CA THR A 100 -5.07 -6.83 -23.03
C THR A 100 -3.82 -6.95 -22.17
N GLY A 101 -2.68 -6.41 -22.63
CA GLY A 101 -1.45 -6.36 -21.86
C GLY A 101 -1.53 -5.47 -20.62
N ALA A 102 -2.37 -4.42 -20.64
CA ALA A 102 -2.68 -3.62 -19.45
C ALA A 102 -3.44 -4.44 -18.39
N SER A 103 -4.45 -5.19 -18.82
CA SER A 103 -5.26 -6.03 -17.91
C SER A 103 -4.45 -7.17 -17.32
N ASP A 104 -3.57 -7.79 -18.13
CA ASP A 104 -2.66 -8.85 -17.71
C ASP A 104 -1.70 -8.39 -16.60
N ILE A 105 -0.97 -7.29 -16.82
CA ILE A 105 -0.06 -6.76 -15.80
C ILE A 105 -0.81 -6.24 -14.57
N ALA A 106 -2.00 -5.66 -14.72
CA ALA A 106 -2.82 -5.24 -13.59
C ALA A 106 -3.22 -6.45 -12.71
N SER A 107 -3.61 -7.58 -13.31
CA SER A 107 -3.91 -8.82 -12.57
C SER A 107 -2.68 -9.30 -11.82
N PHE A 108 -1.52 -9.34 -12.49
CA PHE A 108 -0.26 -9.77 -11.88
C PHE A 108 0.12 -8.91 -10.65
N LEU A 109 -0.06 -7.59 -10.74
CA LEU A 109 0.21 -6.68 -9.62
C LEU A 109 -0.73 -6.94 -8.43
N VAL A 110 -2.04 -7.11 -8.69
CA VAL A 110 -3.03 -7.40 -7.63
C VAL A 110 -2.77 -8.75 -6.98
N GLU A 111 -2.45 -9.78 -7.77
CA GLU A 111 -2.12 -11.13 -7.28
C GLU A 111 -0.89 -11.14 -6.37
N ASN A 112 0.03 -10.18 -6.55
CA ASN A 112 1.21 -9.98 -5.73
C ASN A 112 1.02 -8.92 -4.62
N GLY A 113 -0.23 -8.51 -4.36
CA GLY A 113 -0.59 -7.68 -3.21
C GLY A 113 -0.50 -6.17 -3.44
N LEU A 114 -0.33 -5.69 -4.67
CA LEU A 114 -0.36 -4.25 -4.98
C LEU A 114 -1.78 -3.82 -5.35
N SER A 115 -2.33 -2.89 -4.57
CA SER A 115 -3.57 -2.21 -4.94
C SER A 115 -3.36 -1.48 -6.26
N THR A 116 -4.15 -1.83 -7.28
CA THR A 116 -3.90 -1.40 -8.67
C THR A 116 -5.16 -0.85 -9.30
N VAL A 117 -5.05 0.27 -10.02
CA VAL A 117 -6.13 0.82 -10.86
C VAL A 117 -5.68 0.83 -12.31
N GLN A 118 -6.53 0.33 -13.20
CA GLN A 118 -6.35 0.43 -14.64
C GLN A 118 -7.23 1.55 -15.21
N MET A 119 -6.61 2.42 -16.01
CA MET A 119 -7.25 3.50 -16.74
C MET A 119 -7.17 3.23 -18.25
N ASN A 120 -8.26 3.46 -18.97
CA ASN A 120 -8.30 3.32 -20.42
C ASN A 120 -8.08 4.68 -21.07
N GLY A 121 -6.90 4.87 -21.64
CA GLY A 121 -6.42 6.18 -22.10
C GLY A 121 -5.90 7.06 -20.96
N VAL A 122 -5.29 8.19 -21.35
CA VAL A 122 -4.75 9.17 -20.39
C VAL A 122 -5.90 9.96 -19.75
N PRO A 123 -6.07 9.91 -18.42
CA PRO A 123 -7.14 10.64 -17.75
C PRO A 123 -6.91 12.15 -17.77
N THR A 124 -7.99 12.92 -17.57
CA THR A 124 -7.92 14.39 -17.44
C THR A 124 -8.01 14.89 -16.00
N GLN A 125 -8.48 14.04 -15.08
CA GLN A 125 -8.60 14.34 -13.66
C GLN A 125 -7.55 13.57 -12.88
N SER A 126 -7.11 14.11 -11.75
CA SER A 126 -6.24 13.40 -10.82
C SER A 126 -6.96 12.22 -10.15
N LEU A 127 -6.21 11.23 -9.73
CA LEU A 127 -6.72 10.08 -9.00
C LEU A 127 -6.95 10.46 -7.53
N ASN A 128 -8.19 10.36 -7.05
CA ASN A 128 -8.54 10.64 -5.65
C ASN A 128 -8.26 9.47 -4.69
N SER A 129 -7.90 8.30 -5.22
CA SER A 129 -7.65 7.08 -4.45
C SER A 129 -6.15 6.83 -4.30
N LYS A 130 -5.73 6.45 -3.09
CA LYS A 130 -4.35 5.96 -2.87
C LYS A 130 -4.26 4.50 -3.30
N VAL A 131 -3.39 4.23 -4.25
CA VAL A 131 -3.10 2.88 -4.77
C VAL A 131 -1.59 2.69 -4.88
N ASP A 132 -1.13 1.45 -4.91
CA ASP A 132 0.29 1.12 -5.05
C ASP A 132 0.75 1.19 -6.51
N ALA A 133 -0.16 0.95 -7.47
CA ALA A 133 0.11 1.01 -8.89
C ALA A 133 -1.04 1.61 -9.72
N ILE A 134 -0.69 2.33 -10.78
CA ILE A 134 -1.62 2.79 -11.82
C ILE A 134 -1.17 2.25 -13.17
N VAL A 135 -2.09 1.64 -13.92
CA VAL A 135 -1.86 1.14 -15.27
C VAL A 135 -2.65 1.97 -16.27
N ILE A 136 -1.98 2.65 -17.20
CA ILE A 136 -2.63 3.35 -18.32
C ILE A 136 -2.56 2.46 -19.54
N SER A 137 -3.73 2.03 -20.03
CA SER A 137 -3.88 1.33 -21.30
C SER A 137 -3.95 2.34 -22.46
N LEU A 138 -3.03 2.22 -23.41
CA LEU A 138 -3.04 2.96 -24.66
C LEU A 138 -3.45 2.05 -25.82
N LYS A 139 -3.48 2.61 -27.03
CA LYS A 139 -3.62 1.87 -28.29
C LYS A 139 -2.42 2.20 -29.18
N SER A 140 -1.22 2.05 -28.62
CA SER A 140 0.03 2.58 -29.18
C SER A 140 0.97 1.53 -29.77
N ARG A 141 0.55 0.25 -29.88
CA ARG A 141 1.36 -0.83 -30.46
C ARG A 141 1.74 -0.58 -31.93
N SER A 142 0.74 -0.25 -32.75
CA SER A 142 0.87 -0.23 -34.22
C SER A 142 0.40 1.09 -34.85
N ASN A 143 0.10 2.09 -34.04
CA ASN A 143 -0.25 3.43 -34.53
C ASN A 143 1.01 4.17 -35.02
N PRO A 144 0.88 5.33 -35.69
CA PRO A 144 2.03 6.13 -36.08
C PRO A 144 2.96 6.43 -34.90
N VAL A 145 4.26 6.29 -35.12
CA VAL A 145 5.29 6.40 -34.07
C VAL A 145 5.21 7.71 -33.26
N ASN A 146 4.95 8.82 -33.93
CA ASN A 146 4.83 10.12 -33.26
C ASN A 146 3.61 10.19 -32.32
N GLU A 147 2.49 9.56 -32.72
CA GLU A 147 1.31 9.46 -31.85
C GLU A 147 1.57 8.54 -30.66
N ALA A 148 2.31 7.45 -30.86
CA ALA A 148 2.70 6.53 -29.78
C ALA A 148 3.57 7.24 -28.73
N ILE A 149 4.55 8.03 -29.19
CA ILE A 149 5.40 8.85 -28.34
C ILE A 149 4.56 9.87 -27.58
N GLU A 150 3.74 10.67 -28.27
CA GLU A 150 2.91 11.71 -27.64
C GLU A 150 1.97 11.13 -26.56
N GLN A 151 1.28 10.04 -26.88
CA GLN A 151 0.39 9.37 -25.91
C GLN A 151 1.15 8.84 -24.70
N SER A 152 2.33 8.27 -24.91
CA SER A 152 3.16 7.70 -23.83
C SER A 152 3.74 8.80 -22.93
N LEU A 153 4.19 9.93 -23.50
CA LEU A 153 4.68 11.07 -22.74
C LEU A 153 3.57 11.74 -21.92
N ARG A 154 2.36 11.84 -22.49
CA ARG A 154 1.18 12.32 -21.75
C ARG A 154 0.80 11.38 -20.59
N ALA A 155 0.86 10.07 -20.83
CA ALA A 155 0.64 9.08 -19.79
C ALA A 155 1.68 9.19 -18.67
N TYR A 156 2.96 9.30 -19.04
CA TYR A 156 4.07 9.52 -18.11
C TYR A 156 3.87 10.75 -17.24
N GLN A 157 3.57 11.91 -17.84
CA GLN A 157 3.39 13.14 -17.06
C GLN A 157 2.21 13.04 -16.11
N TRP A 158 1.08 12.50 -16.57
CA TRP A 158 -0.06 12.30 -15.69
C TRP A 158 0.27 11.36 -14.53
N LEU A 159 1.00 10.26 -14.77
CA LEU A 159 1.43 9.33 -13.73
C LEU A 159 2.37 10.00 -12.72
N LYS A 160 3.32 10.81 -13.20
CA LYS A 160 4.25 11.59 -12.37
C LYS A 160 3.53 12.60 -11.49
N GLU A 161 2.56 13.34 -12.06
CA GLU A 161 1.71 14.28 -11.32
C GLU A 161 0.83 13.58 -10.26
N ASN A 162 0.50 12.30 -10.47
CA ASN A 162 -0.23 11.47 -9.51
C ASN A 162 0.68 10.71 -8.53
N GLY A 163 1.95 11.09 -8.43
CA GLY A 163 2.87 10.61 -7.39
C GLY A 163 3.61 9.31 -7.74
N CYS A 164 3.53 8.82 -8.97
CA CYS A 164 4.34 7.68 -9.41
C CYS A 164 5.83 8.05 -9.42
N THR A 165 6.65 7.25 -8.75
CA THR A 165 8.10 7.45 -8.65
C THR A 165 8.89 6.40 -9.42
N GLN A 166 8.23 5.33 -9.87
CA GLN A 166 8.81 4.29 -10.71
C GLN A 166 7.91 4.06 -11.91
N PHE A 167 8.50 3.85 -13.08
CA PHE A 167 7.75 3.71 -14.33
C PHE A 167 8.10 2.40 -15.03
N TYR A 168 7.09 1.76 -15.62
CA TYR A 168 7.25 0.52 -16.38
C TYR A 168 6.52 0.65 -17.72
N PHE A 169 7.27 0.55 -18.82
CA PHE A 169 6.68 0.49 -20.16
C PHE A 169 6.38 -0.96 -20.54
N LYS A 170 5.09 -1.31 -20.59
CA LYS A 170 4.60 -2.65 -20.92
C LYS A 170 4.25 -2.75 -22.40
N TYR A 171 4.89 -3.69 -23.07
CA TYR A 171 4.62 -4.08 -24.47
C TYR A 171 4.37 -5.59 -24.58
N CYS A 172 4.03 -6.07 -25.78
CA CYS A 172 3.74 -7.50 -26.02
C CYS A 172 4.94 -8.40 -25.67
N SER A 173 4.68 -9.57 -25.07
CA SER A 173 5.73 -10.53 -24.66
C SER A 173 6.53 -11.11 -25.82
N THR A 174 5.93 -11.15 -27.01
CA THR A 174 6.56 -11.57 -28.28
C THR A 174 7.30 -10.44 -28.99
N PHE A 175 7.43 -9.27 -28.35
CA PHE A 175 8.15 -8.11 -28.87
C PHE A 175 7.57 -7.54 -30.17
N ASP A 176 6.25 -7.63 -30.33
CA ASP A 176 5.47 -7.15 -31.49
C ASP A 176 5.82 -5.70 -31.85
N SER A 177 6.66 -5.55 -32.88
CA SER A 177 7.13 -4.26 -33.37
C SER A 177 7.69 -4.40 -34.79
N THR A 178 7.91 -3.27 -35.45
CA THR A 178 8.66 -3.21 -36.71
C THR A 178 9.94 -2.43 -36.51
N ALA A 179 10.80 -2.38 -37.53
CA ALA A 179 11.99 -1.52 -37.51
C ALA A 179 11.68 -0.02 -37.28
N LYS A 180 10.42 0.41 -37.52
CA LYS A 180 9.97 1.79 -37.29
C LYS A 180 9.43 2.03 -35.88
N GLY A 181 9.33 0.99 -35.04
CA GLY A 181 8.77 1.09 -33.69
C GLY A 181 7.53 0.20 -33.44
N ASN A 182 6.81 0.41 -32.34
CA ASN A 182 6.91 1.59 -31.45
C ASN A 182 7.77 1.40 -30.18
N ILE A 183 8.23 0.19 -29.87
CA ILE A 183 8.93 -0.11 -28.59
C ILE A 183 10.16 0.79 -28.39
N GLY A 184 11.11 0.79 -29.33
CA GLY A 184 12.34 1.59 -29.24
C GLY A 184 12.07 3.09 -29.11
N PRO A 185 11.38 3.72 -30.09
CA PRO A 185 11.11 5.16 -30.06
C PRO A 185 10.39 5.65 -28.81
N VAL A 186 9.43 4.88 -28.28
CA VAL A 186 8.74 5.22 -27.02
C VAL A 186 9.68 5.08 -25.83
N THR A 187 10.51 4.04 -25.79
CA THR A 187 11.49 3.84 -24.72
C THR A 187 12.50 4.98 -24.68
N ASP A 188 13.03 5.38 -25.84
CA ASP A 188 13.98 6.49 -25.96
C ASP A 188 13.36 7.80 -25.46
N ALA A 189 12.14 8.12 -25.89
CA ALA A 189 11.43 9.32 -25.44
C ALA A 189 11.16 9.33 -23.93
N LEU A 190 10.78 8.18 -23.34
CA LEU A 190 10.57 8.07 -21.90
C LEU A 190 11.88 8.20 -21.12
N LEU A 191 12.98 7.64 -21.63
CA LEU A 191 14.30 7.78 -21.01
C LEU A 191 14.82 9.21 -21.04
N ASP A 192 14.51 9.97 -22.09
CA ASP A 192 14.89 11.38 -22.18
C ASP A 192 14.17 12.27 -21.14
N GLU A 193 12.91 11.96 -20.82
CA GLU A 193 12.14 12.67 -19.78
C GLU A 193 12.46 12.23 -18.33
N LEU A 194 13.08 11.06 -18.16
CA LEU A 194 13.45 10.53 -16.84
C LEU A 194 14.78 11.09 -16.31
N LYS A 195 15.53 11.82 -17.14
CA LYS A 195 16.78 12.50 -16.76
C LYS A 195 16.52 13.70 -15.85
#